data_AF-A0A0A9F6P0-F1
#
_entry.id   AF-A0A0A9F6P0-F1
#
_cell.length_a   1.000
_cell.length_b   1.000
_cell.length_c   1.000
_cell.angle_alpha   90.00
_cell.angle_beta   90.00
_cell.angle_gamma   90.00
#
_symmetry.space_group_name_H-M   'P 1'
#
loop_
_entity.id
_entity.type
_entity.pdbx_description
1 polymer ?
#
loop_
_entity_poly.entity_id
_entity_poly.type
_entity_poly.pdbx_seq_one_letter_code
_entity_poly.pdbx_strand_id
1 'polypeptide(L)'
;MLELLTGKSPGDTTNGLDLPQWVASVVEEEWTNEVFDLELMKDVAAGSETGEELVKTLKLALHCVDPSPAARPEAQQVLRQLEQIKPSIAVSAASSFTGEPSHTTATATSVTDDTKSTITE
;
A
#
# COMPACT_ATOMS: atom_id res chain seq x y z
N MET A 1 -0.80 6.49 -1.58
CA MET A 1 -1.15 6.12 -0.18
C MET A 1 -2.38 6.87 0.29
N LEU A 2 -2.39 8.22 0.22
CA LEU A 2 -3.55 9.01 0.65
C LEU A 2 -4.84 8.65 -0.10
N GLU A 3 -4.78 8.39 -1.41
CA GLU A 3 -5.96 7.97 -2.18
C GLU A 3 -6.58 6.67 -1.63
N LEU A 4 -5.75 5.71 -1.21
CA LEU A 4 -6.20 4.44 -0.65
C LEU A 4 -6.85 4.61 0.73
N LEU A 5 -6.27 5.49 1.56
CA LEU A 5 -6.78 5.72 2.92
C LEU A 5 -8.07 6.54 2.91
N THR A 6 -8.27 7.41 1.92
CA THR A 6 -9.35 8.40 1.89
C THR A 6 -10.46 8.11 0.87
N GLY A 7 -10.20 7.21 -0.09
CA GLY A 7 -11.10 6.96 -1.22
C GLY A 7 -11.19 8.11 -2.24
N LYS A 8 -10.37 9.17 -2.10
CA LYS A 8 -10.38 10.36 -2.96
C LYS A 8 -9.36 10.25 -4.10
N SER A 9 -9.71 10.78 -5.27
CA SER A 9 -8.80 10.87 -6.42
C SER A 9 -7.70 11.93 -6.15
N PRO A 10 -6.48 11.76 -6.69
CA PRO A 10 -5.38 12.69 -6.45
C PRO A 10 -5.60 14.05 -7.12
N GLY A 11 -6.50 14.12 -8.11
CA GLY A 11 -6.92 15.35 -8.77
C GLY A 11 -8.12 16.04 -8.11
N ASP A 12 -8.72 15.43 -7.09
CA ASP A 12 -9.87 16.03 -6.41
C ASP A 12 -9.40 17.12 -5.44
N THR A 13 -9.84 18.35 -5.69
CA THR A 13 -9.63 19.45 -4.74
C THR A 13 -10.82 19.53 -3.79
N THR A 14 -10.59 19.32 -2.49
CA THR A 14 -11.62 19.49 -1.46
C THR A 14 -11.44 20.86 -0.82
N ASN A 15 -12.47 21.71 -0.86
CA ASN A 15 -12.41 23.09 -0.33
C ASN A 15 -11.27 23.94 -0.93
N GLY A 16 -10.90 23.67 -2.20
CA GLY A 16 -9.79 24.35 -2.87
C GLY A 16 -8.39 23.92 -2.40
N LEU A 17 -8.30 22.92 -1.54
CA LEU A 17 -7.04 22.30 -1.12
C LEU A 17 -6.78 21.04 -1.93
N ASP A 18 -5.52 20.79 -2.26
CA ASP A 18 -5.11 19.49 -2.79
C ASP A 18 -5.25 18.40 -1.71
N LEU A 19 -5.21 17.13 -2.13
CA LEU A 19 -5.45 16.01 -1.22
C LEU A 19 -4.49 16.02 -0.01
N PRO A 20 -3.15 16.17 -0.16
CA PRO A 20 -2.23 16.32 0.98
C PRO A 20 -2.61 17.45 1.94
N GLN A 21 -2.92 18.64 1.43
CA GLN A 21 -3.26 19.82 2.25
C GLN A 21 -4.59 19.62 2.99
N TRP A 22 -5.60 19.08 2.31
CA TRP A 22 -6.89 18.77 2.95
C TRP A 22 -6.70 17.76 4.09
N VAL A 23 -6.00 16.64 3.82
CA VAL A 23 -5.75 15.63 4.85
C VAL A 23 -4.99 16.23 6.04
N ALA A 24 -3.95 17.03 5.80
CA ALA A 24 -3.19 17.69 6.86
C ALA A 24 -4.06 18.64 7.70
N SER A 25 -5.02 19.35 7.08
CA SER A 25 -5.93 20.27 7.78
C SER A 25 -6.95 19.57 8.68
N VAL A 26 -7.48 18.43 8.25
CA VAL A 26 -8.45 17.64 9.05
C VAL A 26 -7.73 16.93 10.22
N VAL A 27 -6.46 16.61 10.02
CA VAL A 27 -5.59 15.93 10.99
C VAL A 27 -5.27 16.80 12.22
N GLU A 28 -5.43 18.12 12.19
CA GLU A 28 -5.23 18.95 13.39
C GLU A 28 -6.48 19.05 14.28
N GLU A 29 -7.69 18.78 13.75
CA GLU A 29 -8.94 19.06 14.45
C GLU A 29 -9.67 17.83 15.01
N GLU A 30 -9.70 16.66 14.34
CA GLU A 30 -10.33 15.44 14.91
C GLU A 30 -9.96 14.16 14.10
N TRP A 31 -9.13 13.28 14.66
CA TRP A 31 -8.76 12.03 13.97
C TRP A 31 -9.90 11.01 14.04
N THR A 32 -10.49 10.66 12.90
CA THR A 32 -10.38 9.35 12.22
C THR A 32 -11.60 9.07 11.34
N ASN A 33 -12.79 9.57 11.66
CA ASN A 33 -13.97 9.22 10.86
C ASN A 33 -14.09 9.95 9.52
N GLU A 34 -13.57 11.16 9.40
CA GLU A 34 -13.77 11.96 8.18
C GLU A 34 -12.67 11.77 7.13
N VAL A 35 -11.47 11.38 7.55
CA VAL A 35 -10.34 11.17 6.63
C VAL A 35 -10.36 9.79 6.03
N PHE A 36 -10.74 8.77 6.80
CA PHE A 36 -10.68 7.40 6.31
C PHE A 36 -11.89 7.07 5.42
N ASP A 37 -11.63 6.30 4.38
CA ASP A 37 -12.69 5.74 3.55
C ASP A 37 -13.66 4.91 4.41
N LEU A 38 -14.96 5.08 4.17
CA LEU A 38 -16.02 4.46 4.97
C LEU A 38 -15.99 2.92 4.91
N GLU A 39 -15.51 2.32 3.81
CA GLU A 39 -15.37 0.87 3.70
C GLU A 39 -14.26 0.38 4.64
N LEU A 40 -13.16 1.14 4.72
CA LEU A 40 -12.03 0.84 5.59
C LEU A 40 -12.40 0.92 7.08
N MET A 41 -13.30 1.85 7.44
CA MET A 41 -13.74 2.01 8.83
C MET A 41 -14.70 0.92 9.32
N LYS A 42 -15.40 0.21 8.41
CA LYS A 42 -16.26 -0.93 8.79
C LYS A 42 -15.44 -2.07 9.38
N ASP A 43 -14.25 -2.32 8.83
CA ASP A 43 -13.35 -3.36 9.30
C ASP A 43 -12.71 -3.00 10.67
N VAL A 44 -12.46 -1.71 10.90
CA VAL A 44 -12.03 -1.20 12.21
C VAL A 44 -13.15 -1.32 13.24
N ALA A 45 -14.37 -0.93 12.89
CA ALA A 45 -15.54 -1.01 13.76
C ALA A 45 -15.92 -2.46 14.12
N ALA A 46 -15.52 -3.45 13.31
CA ALA A 46 -15.69 -4.87 13.59
C ALA A 46 -14.75 -5.42 14.69
N GLY A 47 -13.94 -4.57 15.34
CA GLY A 47 -13.12 -4.94 16.50
C GLY A 47 -11.71 -5.40 16.19
N SER A 48 -11.20 -5.11 14.99
CA SER A 48 -9.82 -5.41 14.59
C SER A 48 -8.84 -4.32 15.06
N GLU A 49 -7.63 -4.69 15.47
CA GLU A 49 -6.54 -3.74 15.82
C GLU A 49 -6.04 -2.90 14.63
N THR A 50 -6.63 -3.12 13.44
CA THR A 50 -6.37 -2.43 12.17
C THR A 50 -6.46 -0.91 12.28
N GLY A 51 -7.29 -0.36 13.17
CA GLY A 51 -7.48 1.09 13.29
C GLY A 51 -6.18 1.87 13.59
N GLU A 52 -5.32 1.33 14.46
CA GLU A 52 -4.04 1.97 14.78
C GLU A 52 -3.06 1.93 13.61
N GLU A 53 -3.10 0.87 12.81
CA GLU A 53 -2.23 0.69 11.65
C GLU A 53 -2.61 1.66 10.53
N LEU A 54 -3.89 1.91 10.34
CA LEU A 54 -4.37 2.92 9.40
C LEU A 54 -3.91 4.32 9.81
N VAL A 55 -3.98 4.64 11.10
CA VAL A 55 -3.47 5.90 11.66
C VAL A 55 -1.95 6.02 11.45
N LYS A 56 -1.17 4.97 11.69
CA LYS A 56 0.29 4.95 11.44
C LYS A 56 0.60 5.10 9.96
N THR A 57 -0.16 4.44 9.09
CA THR A 57 -0.02 4.52 7.63
C THR A 57 -0.35 5.92 7.12
N LEU A 58 -1.38 6.57 7.67
CA LEU A 58 -1.75 7.96 7.35
C LEU A 58 -0.64 8.93 7.72
N LYS A 59 -0.08 8.81 8.93
CA LYS A 59 1.07 9.61 9.38
C LYS A 59 2.25 9.45 8.44
N LEU A 60 2.58 8.22 8.06
CA LEU A 60 3.65 7.94 7.11
C LEU A 60 3.38 8.58 5.74
N ALA A 61 2.14 8.47 5.23
CA ALA A 61 1.76 9.10 3.98
C ALA A 61 1.96 10.62 4.01
N LEU A 62 1.59 11.27 5.12
CA LEU A 62 1.79 12.72 5.31
C LEU A 62 3.27 13.11 5.34
N HIS A 63 4.13 12.33 5.99
CA HIS A 63 5.58 12.54 5.93
C HIS A 63 6.13 12.43 4.50
N CYS A 64 5.59 11.52 3.68
CA CYS A 64 6.03 11.35 2.29
C CYS A 64 5.71 12.55 1.39
N VAL A 65 4.69 13.33 1.76
CA VAL A 65 4.21 14.49 0.99
C VAL A 65 4.49 15.82 1.70
N ASP A 66 5.40 15.83 2.68
CA ASP A 66 5.75 17.04 3.42
C ASP A 66 6.12 18.19 2.46
N PRO A 67 5.63 19.42 2.69
CA PRO A 67 5.98 20.57 1.88
C PRO A 67 7.50 20.83 1.81
N SER A 68 8.24 20.49 2.87
CA SER A 68 9.69 20.50 2.91
C SER A 68 10.25 19.23 2.28
N PRO A 69 10.96 19.32 1.13
CA PRO A 69 11.57 18.14 0.50
C PRO A 69 12.57 17.41 1.41
N ALA A 70 13.25 18.15 2.30
CA ALA A 70 14.22 17.59 3.24
C ALA A 70 13.58 16.79 4.38
N ALA A 71 12.29 16.97 4.66
CA ALA A 71 11.56 16.22 5.67
C ALA A 71 11.01 14.89 5.12
N ARG A 72 10.99 14.71 3.80
CA ARG A 72 10.49 13.50 3.16
C ARG A 72 11.44 12.34 3.39
N PRO A 73 10.98 11.20 3.92
CA PRO A 73 11.82 10.02 4.08
C PRO A 73 12.25 9.44 2.73
N GLU A 74 13.42 8.79 2.71
CA GLU A 74 13.83 7.99 1.56
C GLU A 74 12.87 6.82 1.33
N ALA A 75 12.71 6.40 0.06
CA ALA A 75 11.79 5.30 -0.28
C ALA A 75 12.09 4.01 0.49
N GLN A 76 13.37 3.69 0.73
CA GLN A 76 13.80 2.55 1.55
C GLN A 76 13.28 2.66 3.00
N GLN A 77 13.28 3.88 3.58
CA GLN A 77 12.75 4.12 4.91
C GLN A 77 11.23 3.94 4.95
N VAL A 78 10.52 4.43 3.93
CA VAL A 78 9.06 4.25 3.80
C VAL A 78 8.70 2.76 3.78
N LEU A 79 9.41 1.96 2.98
CA LEU A 79 9.18 0.51 2.89
C LEU A 79 9.38 -0.17 4.25
N ARG A 80 10.48 0.11 4.96
CA ARG A 80 10.71 -0.46 6.30
C ARG A 80 9.62 -0.09 7.29
N GLN A 81 9.14 1.16 7.27
CA GLN A 81 8.06 1.59 8.15
C GLN A 81 6.75 0.91 7.80
N LEU A 82 6.42 0.75 6.52
CA LEU A 82 5.23 -0.01 6.08
C LEU A 82 5.27 -1.46 6.55
N GLU A 83 6.43 -2.13 6.47
CA GLU A 83 6.60 -3.50 6.96
C GLU A 83 6.39 -3.62 8.49
N GLN A 84 6.67 -2.54 9.23
CA GLN A 84 6.45 -2.48 10.67
C GLN A 84 4.99 -2.19 11.04
N ILE A 85 4.21 -1.56 10.16
CA ILE A 85 2.78 -1.22 10.36
C ILE A 85 1.87 -2.43 10.03
N LYS A 86 2.37 -3.65 10.20
CA LYS A 86 1.70 -4.85 9.70
C LYS A 86 0.48 -5.22 10.56
N PRO A 87 -0.70 -5.49 9.95
CA PRO A 87 -1.82 -6.12 10.64
C PRO A 87 -1.36 -7.39 11.34
N SER A 88 -1.72 -7.52 12.61
CA SER A 88 -1.71 -8.78 13.34
C SER A 88 -2.71 -9.73 12.68
N ILE A 89 -2.38 -10.20 11.48
CA ILE A 89 -3.01 -11.35 10.88
C ILE A 89 -2.60 -12.51 11.77
N ALA A 90 -3.37 -12.74 12.83
CA ALA A 90 -3.40 -14.02 13.49
C ALA A 90 -3.76 -15.00 12.39
N VAL A 91 -2.74 -15.62 11.80
CA VAL A 91 -2.85 -16.82 10.98
C VAL A 91 -3.44 -17.86 11.92
N SER A 92 -4.76 -17.84 12.05
CA SER A 92 -5.54 -18.92 12.62
C SER A 92 -5.36 -20.07 11.63
N ALA A 93 -4.42 -20.92 12.02
CA ALA A 93 -4.08 -22.25 11.55
C ALA A 93 -4.87 -22.83 10.36
N ALA A 94 -4.08 -23.36 9.43
CA ALA A 94 -4.33 -24.62 8.74
C ALA A 94 -5.59 -24.70 7.85
N SER A 95 -5.43 -24.26 6.59
CA SER A 95 -5.97 -25.05 5.49
C SER A 95 -4.84 -25.97 5.00
N SER A 96 -4.88 -27.21 5.48
CA SER A 96 -3.99 -28.30 5.14
C SER A 96 -3.97 -28.51 3.62
N PHE A 97 -2.92 -28.08 2.92
CA PHE A 97 -2.61 -28.60 1.59
C PHE A 97 -1.86 -29.92 1.76
N THR A 98 -2.58 -30.97 2.12
CA THR A 98 -2.11 -32.35 1.91
C THR A 98 -2.50 -32.76 0.48
N GLY A 99 -1.55 -32.61 -0.43
CA GLY A 99 -1.62 -33.17 -1.79
C GLY A 99 -0.23 -33.67 -2.18
N GLU A 100 -0.05 -34.98 -2.12
CA GLU A 100 1.17 -35.75 -2.45
C GLU A 100 1.68 -35.50 -3.90
N PRO A 101 2.94 -35.85 -4.19
CA PRO A 101 3.58 -35.61 -5.48
C PRO A 101 3.20 -36.69 -6.49
N SER A 102 2.87 -36.30 -7.72
CA SER A 102 2.78 -37.24 -8.84
C SER A 102 3.74 -36.84 -9.94
N HIS A 103 4.76 -37.69 -10.08
CA HIS A 103 5.68 -37.75 -11.20
C HIS A 103 4.91 -37.86 -12.51
N THR A 104 5.23 -37.04 -13.51
CA THR A 104 5.23 -37.49 -14.90
C THR A 104 6.32 -36.75 -15.67
N THR A 105 7.20 -37.56 -16.23
CA THR A 105 8.36 -37.24 -17.05
C THR A 105 7.98 -36.65 -18.42
N ALA A 106 8.98 -36.00 -19.04
CA ALA A 106 9.17 -35.75 -20.47
C ALA A 106 8.53 -34.45 -21.01
N THR A 107 9.15 -33.63 -21.87
CA THR A 107 10.33 -33.78 -22.75
C THR A 107 10.83 -32.38 -23.11
N ALA A 108 12.15 -32.22 -23.22
CA ALA A 108 12.80 -31.03 -23.75
C ALA A 108 12.46 -30.80 -25.23
N THR A 109 12.23 -29.56 -25.65
CA THR A 109 12.52 -29.13 -27.02
C THR A 109 13.03 -27.70 -26.99
N SER A 110 14.31 -27.58 -27.32
CA SER A 110 15.02 -26.37 -27.68
C SER A 110 14.39 -25.70 -28.90
N VAL A 111 14.11 -24.42 -28.82
CA VAL A 111 13.98 -23.56 -30.01
C VAL A 111 14.89 -22.36 -29.80
N THR A 112 16.10 -22.45 -30.35
CA THR A 112 16.97 -21.31 -30.60
C THR A 112 16.58 -20.76 -31.96
N ASP A 113 16.14 -19.50 -32.03
CA ASP A 113 16.14 -18.76 -33.29
C ASP A 113 16.86 -17.42 -33.07
N ASP A 114 18.00 -17.32 -33.74
CA ASP A 114 18.89 -16.18 -33.82
C ASP A 114 18.56 -15.47 -35.15
N THR A 115 18.18 -14.19 -35.13
CA THR A 115 18.48 -13.31 -36.26
C THR A 115 18.63 -11.85 -35.85
N LYS A 116 19.90 -11.48 -35.65
CA LYS A 116 20.56 -10.20 -35.92
C LYS A 116 19.79 -9.15 -36.76
N SER A 117 19.84 -7.88 -36.33
CA SER A 117 20.37 -6.78 -37.16
C SER A 117 20.57 -5.47 -36.37
N THR A 118 21.84 -5.19 -36.09
CA THR A 118 22.43 -3.87 -35.90
C THR A 118 22.55 -3.18 -37.27
N ILE A 119 22.09 -1.93 -37.39
CA ILE A 119 22.60 -0.98 -38.39
C ILE A 119 23.05 0.26 -37.63
N THR A 120 24.34 0.53 -37.79
CA THR A 120 25.05 1.75 -37.47
C THR A 120 25.29 2.45 -38.80
N GLU A 121 24.89 3.71 -38.91
CA GLU A 121 25.65 4.75 -39.58
C GLU A 121 25.39 6.09 -38.89
#